data_AF-A0A0B3RTY4-F1
#
_entry.id   AF-A0A0B3RTY4-F1
#
_cell.length_a   1.000
_cell.length_b   1.000
_cell.length_c   1.000
_cell.angle_alpha   90.00
_cell.angle_beta   90.00
_cell.angle_gamma   90.00
#
_symmetry.space_group_name_H-M   'P 1'
#
loop_
_entity.id
_entity.type
_entity.pdbx_description
1 polymer ?
#
loop_
_entity_poly.entity_id
_entity_poly.type
_entity_poly.pdbx_seq_one_letter_code
_entity_poly.pdbx_strand_id
1 'polypeptide(L)' 'MSVSDEVVLISGAARGMGANEARSFAAAGAKLVLGDVLED' A
#
# COMPACT_ATOMS: atom_id res chain seq x y z
N MET A 1 7.82 -13.78 6.63
CA MET A 1 7.68 -13.69 5.16
C MET A 1 8.15 -12.30 4.76
N SER A 2 9.09 -12.18 3.82
CA SER A 2 9.61 -10.89 3.34
C SER A 2 8.90 -10.52 2.05
N VAL A 3 8.56 -9.24 1.89
CA VAL A 3 7.86 -8.68 0.72
C VAL A 3 8.76 -7.77 -0.13
N SER A 4 10.04 -7.66 0.20
CA SER A 4 11.00 -6.67 -0.34
C SER A 4 11.18 -6.71 -1.86
N ASP A 5 10.84 -7.82 -2.51
CA ASP A 5 10.93 -7.99 -3.97
C ASP A 5 9.58 -8.31 -4.60
N GLU A 6 8.51 -8.28 -3.80
CA GLU A 6 7.16 -8.56 -4.25
C GLU A 6 6.44 -7.28 -4.69
N VAL A 7 5.45 -7.46 -5.57
CA VAL A 7 4.54 -6.40 -5.96
C VAL A 7 3.27 -6.52 -5.11
N VAL A 8 2.98 -5.48 -4.33
CA VAL A 8 1.79 -5.41 -3.48
C VAL A 8 0.80 -4.40 -4.07
N LEU A 9 -0.40 -4.89 -4.39
CA LEU A 9 -1.53 -4.07 -4.84
C LEU A 9 -2.43 -3.73 -3.65
N ILE A 10 -2.66 -2.44 -3.42
CA ILE A 10 -3.53 -1.94 -2.34
C ILE A 10 -4.61 -1.06 -2.96
N SER A 11 -5.88 -1.43 -2.74
CA SER A 11 -7.04 -0.55 -2.95
C SER A 11 -7.40 0.18 -1.65
N GLY A 12 -7.96 1.38 -1.74
CA GLY A 12 -8.29 2.17 -0.53
C GLY A 12 -7.04 2.79 0.15
N ALA A 13 -5.99 3.10 -0.60
CA ALA A 13 -4.70 3.56 -0.10
C ALA A 13 -4.64 5.04 0.38
N ALA A 14 -5.68 5.84 0.20
CA ALA A 14 -5.68 7.27 0.51
C ALA A 14 -5.87 7.57 2.00
N ARG A 15 -6.57 6.70 2.75
CA ARG A 15 -6.88 6.92 4.18
C ARG A 15 -7.10 5.65 4.98
N GLY A 16 -7.10 5.80 6.31
CA GLY A 16 -7.40 4.73 7.24
C GLY A 16 -6.41 3.57 7.17
N MET A 17 -6.95 2.35 7.17
CA MET A 17 -6.18 1.11 7.11
C MET A 17 -5.28 1.11 5.87
N GLY A 18 -5.83 1.15 4.64
CA GLY A 18 -5.03 0.99 3.41
C GLY A 18 -3.85 1.94 3.28
N ALA A 19 -3.95 3.18 3.77
CA ALA A 19 -2.82 4.11 3.83
C ALA A 19 -1.73 3.67 4.82
N ASN A 20 -2.10 3.13 5.98
CA ASN A 20 -1.19 2.59 6.98
C ASN A 20 -0.48 1.31 6.48
N GLU A 21 -1.19 0.38 5.83
CA GLU A 21 -0.53 -0.80 5.27
C GLU A 21 0.39 -0.41 4.09
N ALA A 22 -0.02 0.52 3.23
CA ALA A 22 0.85 1.02 2.15
C ALA A 22 2.18 1.56 2.69
N ARG A 23 2.15 2.33 3.79
CA ARG A 23 3.36 2.81 4.46
C ARG A 23 4.20 1.68 5.04
N SER A 24 3.55 0.70 5.66
CA SER A 24 4.23 -0.44 6.27
C SER A 24 4.92 -1.31 5.21
N PHE A 25 4.26 -1.58 4.08
CA PHE A 25 4.84 -2.33 2.97
C PHE A 25 5.93 -1.55 2.22
N ALA A 26 5.79 -0.22 2.09
CA ALA A 26 6.86 0.63 1.56
C ALA A 26 8.12 0.56 2.42
N ALA A 27 7.96 0.64 3.75
CA ALA A 27 9.07 0.53 4.69
C ALA A 27 9.73 -0.86 4.66
N ALA A 28 8.96 -1.90 4.34
CA ALA A 28 9.46 -3.26 4.14
C ALA A 28 10.15 -3.48 2.76
N GLY A 29 10.21 -2.46 1.90
CA GLY A 29 10.91 -2.49 0.62
C GLY A 29 10.07 -3.01 -0.55
N ALA A 30 8.77 -3.26 -0.38
CA ALA A 30 7.92 -3.78 -1.44
C ALA A 30 7.74 -2.77 -2.59
N LYS A 31 7.48 -3.29 -3.80
CA LYS A 31 7.03 -2.48 -4.93
C LYS A 31 5.52 -2.32 -4.82
N LEU A 32 5.04 -1.08 -4.76
CA LEU A 32 3.62 -0.82 -4.48
C LEU A 32 2.87 -0.36 -5.72
N VAL A 33 1.67 -0.90 -5.90
CA VAL A 33 0.63 -0.35 -6.77
C VAL A 33 -0.51 0.10 -5.87
N LEU A 34 -0.78 1.41 -5.83
CA LEU A 34 -1.76 2.01 -4.94
C LEU A 34 -2.91 2.57 -5.77
N GLY A 35 -4.13 2.11 -5.47
CA GLY A 35 -5.37 2.62 -6.04
C GLY A 35 -6.29 3.15 -4.96
N ASP A 36 -6.87 4.32 -5.17
CA ASP A 36 -7.92 4.88 -4.31
C ASP A 36 -8.80 5.83 -5.12
N VAL A 37 -10.00 6.11 -4.60
CA VAL A 37 -10.92 7.13 -5.08
C VAL A 37 -11.35 7.96 -3.87
N LEU A 38 -10.96 9.23 -3.86
CA LEU A 38 -11.50 10.21 -2.92
C LEU A 38 -12.66 10.93 -3.61
N GLU A 39 -13.85 10.73 -3.06
CA GLU A 39 -15.03 11.53 -3.35
C GLU A 39 -15.23 12.54 -2.21
N ASP A 40 -15.78 13.71 -2.53
CA ASP A 40 -16.09 14.79 -1.57
C ASP A 40 -17.03 14.35 -0.43
#